data_AF-A0A940PEJ4-F1
#
_entry.id   AF-A0A940PEJ4-F1
#
_cell.length_a   1.000
_cell.length_b   1.000
_cell.length_c   1.000
_cell.angle_alpha   90.00
_cell.angle_beta   90.00
_cell.angle_gamma   90.00
#
_symmetry.space_group_name_H-M   'P 1'
#
loop_
_entity.id
_entity.type
_entity.pdbx_description
1 polymer ?
#
loop_
_entity_poly.entity_id
_entity_poly.type
_entity_poly.pdbx_seq_one_letter_code
_entity_poly.pdbx_strand_id
1 'polypeptide(L)'
;MQDSVWIMPYNIKTLEQFQWLAIEIQELGGEVFVWKSESLLPAQEDSLIDHFNAQVIRIYEEIGLELEQDHPNLSFISQKYQQASMQDYFQCELGKEIRKQLLQKMGDDE
;
A
#
# COMPACT_ATOMS: atom_id res chain seq x y z
N MET A 1 26.60 13.47 -11.37
CA MET A 1 25.44 13.62 -10.47
C MET A 1 24.64 12.36 -10.68
N GLN A 2 24.55 11.48 -9.68
CA GLN A 2 23.92 10.17 -9.84
C GLN A 2 22.45 10.34 -9.46
N ASP A 3 21.56 10.38 -10.45
CA ASP A 3 20.12 10.45 -10.24
C ASP A 3 19.65 9.15 -9.59
N SER A 4 19.73 9.12 -8.27
CA SER A 4 19.39 7.94 -7.46
C SER A 4 17.97 8.13 -6.95
N VAL A 5 17.04 7.35 -7.47
CA VAL A 5 15.65 7.32 -7.01
C VAL A 5 15.57 6.35 -5.84
N TRP A 6 15.12 6.84 -4.69
CA TRP A 6 14.78 6.00 -3.55
C TRP A 6 13.38 5.45 -3.77
N ILE A 7 13.25 4.13 -3.84
CA ILE A 7 11.98 3.49 -4.17
C ILE A 7 11.37 2.90 -2.91
N MET A 8 10.07 3.17 -2.82
CA MET A 8 9.01 2.57 -2.01
C MET A 8 9.28 1.12 -1.57
N PRO A 9 8.68 0.67 -0.45
CA PRO A 9 8.88 -0.66 0.10
C PRO A 9 8.75 -1.77 -0.94
N TYR A 10 9.63 -2.77 -0.83
CA TYR A 10 9.67 -3.93 -1.68
C TYR A 10 8.36 -4.72 -1.57
N ASN A 11 7.62 -4.83 -2.68
CA ASN A 11 6.56 -5.81 -2.84
C ASN A 11 6.61 -6.40 -4.26
N ILE A 12 5.86 -7.48 -4.51
CA ILE A 12 5.88 -8.19 -5.81
C ILE A 12 5.54 -7.24 -6.95
N LYS A 13 4.53 -6.38 -6.76
CA LYS A 13 4.08 -5.42 -7.77
C LYS A 13 5.15 -4.39 -8.12
N THR A 14 5.83 -3.82 -7.13
CA THR A 14 6.90 -2.86 -7.39
C THR A 14 8.10 -3.53 -8.02
N LEU A 15 8.48 -4.74 -7.59
CA LEU A 15 9.55 -5.51 -8.24
C LEU A 15 9.27 -5.73 -9.72
N GLU A 16 8.06 -6.17 -10.08
CA GLU A 16 7.67 -6.37 -11.47
C GLU A 16 7.80 -5.07 -12.28
N GLN A 17 7.32 -3.94 -11.74
CA GLN A 17 7.44 -2.64 -12.40
C GLN A 17 8.91 -2.27 -12.70
N PHE A 18 9.83 -2.51 -11.76
CA PHE A 18 11.26 -2.25 -11.97
C PHE A 18 11.89 -3.20 -12.98
N GLN A 19 11.47 -4.47 -12.99
CA GLN A 19 11.93 -5.44 -13.98
C GLN A 19 11.48 -5.05 -15.40
N TRP A 20 10.22 -4.61 -15.56
CA TRP A 20 9.71 -4.13 -16.84
C TRP A 20 10.46 -2.89 -17.33
N LEU A 21 10.68 -1.91 -16.45
CA LEU A 21 11.44 -0.71 -16.79
C LEU A 21 12.89 -1.04 -17.19
N ALA A 22 13.52 -1.99 -16.49
CA ALA A 22 14.87 -2.40 -16.81
C ALA A 22 14.96 -3.02 -18.22
N ILE A 23 13.99 -3.85 -18.59
CA ILE A 23 13.90 -4.44 -19.93
C ILE A 23 13.76 -3.32 -20.98
N GLU A 24 12.87 -2.34 -20.77
CA GLU A 24 12.66 -1.22 -21.70
C GLU A 24 13.94 -0.40 -21.91
N ILE A 25 14.69 -0.10 -20.83
CA ILE A 25 15.96 0.63 -20.93
C ILE A 25 16.99 -0.16 -21.75
N GLN A 26 17.06 -1.49 -21.57
CA GLN A 26 17.96 -2.35 -22.33
C GLN A 26 17.58 -2.43 -23.80
N GLU A 27 16.29 -2.50 -24.12
CA GLU A 27 15.77 -2.50 -25.49
C GLU A 27 16.09 -1.20 -26.22
N LEU A 28 16.13 -0.07 -25.51
CA LEU A 28 16.54 1.23 -26.03
C LEU A 28 18.07 1.39 -26.15
N GLY A 29 18.85 0.35 -25.83
CA GLY A 29 20.31 0.35 -25.92
C GLY A 29 21.02 0.98 -24.71
N GLY A 30 20.29 1.24 -23.62
CA GLY A 30 20.85 1.71 -22.36
C GLY A 30 21.36 0.56 -21.47
N GLU A 31 22.08 0.93 -20.42
CA GLU A 31 22.52 0.01 -19.36
C GLU A 31 21.76 0.30 -18.06
N VAL A 32 21.34 -0.75 -17.37
CA VAL A 32 20.57 -0.66 -16.12
C VAL A 32 20.93 -1.82 -15.19
N PHE A 33 20.95 -1.53 -13.89
CA PHE A 33 21.14 -2.51 -12.84
C PHE A 33 20.00 -2.39 -11.83
N VAL A 34 19.38 -3.52 -11.48
CA VAL A 34 18.35 -3.61 -10.44
C VAL A 34 18.96 -4.29 -9.22
N TRP A 35 18.92 -3.60 -8.07
CA TRP A 35 19.47 -4.09 -6.81
C TRP A 35 18.36 -4.26 -5.78
N LYS A 36 18.39 -5.36 -5.03
CA LYS A 36 17.58 -5.56 -3.83
C LYS A 36 18.48 -5.43 -2.61
N SER A 37 18.07 -4.63 -1.64
CA SER A 37 18.68 -4.56 -0.32
C SER A 37 17.75 -5.18 0.71
N GLU A 38 18.30 -5.95 1.63
CA GLU A 38 17.59 -6.54 2.77
C GLU A 38 18.29 -6.11 4.05
N SER A 39 17.54 -6.00 5.16
CA SER A 39 18.13 -5.66 6.44
C SER A 39 18.98 -6.82 6.96
N LEU A 40 20.18 -6.54 7.49
CA LEU A 40 20.99 -7.55 8.17
C LEU A 40 20.40 -7.95 9.53
N LEU A 41 19.55 -7.09 10.10
CA LEU A 41 18.88 -7.31 11.38
C LEU A 41 17.37 -7.29 11.14
N PRO A 42 16.68 -8.44 11.21
CA PRO A 42 15.24 -8.54 10.95
C PRO A 42 14.41 -7.55 11.78
N ALA A 43 14.79 -7.33 13.04
CA ALA A 43 14.10 -6.39 13.93
C ALA A 43 14.07 -4.93 13.42
N GLN A 44 15.03 -4.52 12.59
CA GLN A 44 15.02 -3.18 11.97
C GLN A 44 13.97 -3.08 10.86
N GLU A 45 13.78 -4.18 10.12
CA GLU A 45 12.75 -4.28 9.08
C GLU A 45 11.36 -4.32 9.73
N ASP A 46 11.18 -5.14 10.77
CA ASP A 46 9.94 -5.19 11.56
C ASP A 46 9.56 -3.82 12.12
N SER A 47 10.51 -3.10 12.71
CA SER A 47 10.28 -1.75 13.26
C SER A 47 9.87 -0.73 12.19
N LEU A 48 10.43 -0.86 10.98
CA LEU A 48 10.10 0.00 9.85
C LEU A 48 8.70 -0.32 9.32
N ILE A 49 8.37 -1.61 9.17
CA ILE A 49 7.06 -2.10 8.77
C ILE A 49 6.00 -1.58 9.75
N ASP A 50 6.24 -1.72 11.05
CA ASP A 50 5.33 -1.23 12.10
C ASP A 50 5.12 0.29 12.01
N HIS A 51 6.17 1.05 11.74
CA HIS A 51 6.08 2.50 11.59
C HIS A 51 5.18 2.92 10.41
N PHE A 52 5.31 2.26 9.25
CA PHE A 52 4.45 2.53 8.10
C PHE A 52 3.02 2.04 8.33
N ASN A 53 2.86 0.85 8.92
CA ASN A 53 1.55 0.29 9.24
C ASN A 53 0.77 1.17 10.22
N ALA A 54 1.43 1.73 11.24
CA ALA A 54 0.76 2.58 12.23
C ALA A 54 0.03 3.78 11.61
N GLN A 55 0.57 4.34 10.51
CA GLN A 55 -0.06 5.48 9.82
C GLN A 55 -1.36 5.09 9.13
N VAL A 56 -1.37 3.95 8.43
CA VAL A 56 -2.56 3.47 7.70
C VAL A 56 -3.57 2.81 8.62
N ILE A 57 -3.13 2.11 9.68
CA ILE A 57 -4.00 1.49 10.69
C ILE A 57 -4.91 2.55 11.30
N ARG A 58 -4.38 3.71 11.68
CA ARG A 58 -5.18 4.79 12.25
C ARG A 58 -6.29 5.25 11.29
N ILE A 59 -5.99 5.35 9.99
CA ILE A 59 -6.98 5.73 8.98
C ILE A 59 -8.06 4.66 8.86
N TYR A 60 -7.68 3.37 8.89
CA TYR A 60 -8.63 2.26 8.85
C TYR A 60 -9.50 2.16 10.11
N GLU A 61 -8.97 2.45 11.29
CA GLU A 61 -9.75 2.54 12.53
C GLU A 61 -10.81 3.65 12.44
N GLU A 62 -10.44 4.83 11.93
CA GLU A 62 -11.39 5.92 11.70
C GLU A 62 -12.48 5.52 10.69
N ILE A 63 -12.10 4.85 9.60
CA ILE A 63 -13.06 4.31 8.62
C ILE A 63 -14.03 3.31 9.28
N GLY A 64 -13.53 2.43 10.15
CA GLY A 64 -14.36 1.48 10.90
C GLY A 64 -15.40 2.19 11.76
N LEU A 65 -14.99 3.23 12.49
CA LEU A 65 -15.90 4.05 13.30
C LEU A 65 -16.93 4.80 12.45
N GLU A 66 -16.53 5.31 11.28
CA GLU A 66 -17.44 5.97 10.33
C GLU A 66 -18.46 4.99 9.75
N LEU A 67 -18.07 3.72 9.52
CA LEU A 67 -18.96 2.65 9.04
C LEU A 67 -20.01 2.22 10.07
N GLU A 68 -19.73 2.33 11.36
CA GLU A 68 -20.65 1.97 12.44
C GLU A 68 -21.76 3.01 12.68
N GLN A 69 -21.68 4.19 12.07
CA GLN A 69 -22.71 5.23 12.21
C GLN A 69 -24.05 4.81 11.57
N ASP A 70 -25.16 5.36 12.06
CA ASP A 70 -26.53 5.04 11.59
C ASP A 70 -26.75 5.37 10.09
N HIS A 71 -26.08 6.42 9.59
CA HIS A 71 -26.14 6.84 8.18
C HIS A 71 -24.74 7.11 7.64
N PRO A 72 -23.94 6.06 7.38
CA PRO A 72 -22.57 6.21 6.96
C PRO A 72 -22.52 6.73 5.51
N ASN A 73 -21.70 7.74 5.23
CA ASN A 73 -21.50 8.22 3.87
C ASN A 73 -20.56 7.26 3.11
N LEU A 74 -21.12 6.20 2.54
CA LEU A 74 -20.35 5.15 1.88
C LEU A 74 -19.45 5.67 0.74
N SER A 75 -19.86 6.72 0.02
CA SER A 75 -19.04 7.33 -1.04
C SER A 75 -17.78 7.99 -0.46
N PHE A 76 -17.93 8.78 0.60
CA PHE A 76 -16.81 9.42 1.29
C PHE A 76 -15.88 8.38 1.93
N ILE A 77 -16.46 7.38 2.60
CA ILE A 77 -15.70 6.31 3.25
C ILE A 77 -14.93 5.49 2.21
N SER A 78 -15.55 5.18 1.06
CA SER A 78 -14.89 4.48 -0.05
C SER A 78 -13.70 5.28 -0.61
N GLN A 79 -13.86 6.60 -0.78
CA GLN A 79 -12.75 7.46 -1.21
C GLN A 79 -11.61 7.48 -0.18
N LYS A 80 -11.93 7.59 1.11
CA LYS A 80 -10.95 7.55 2.22
C LYS A 80 -10.21 6.21 2.24
N TYR A 81 -10.93 5.09 2.04
CA TYR A 81 -10.33 3.76 1.91
C TYR A 81 -9.38 3.66 0.71
N GLN A 82 -9.77 4.16 -0.47
CA GLN A 82 -8.91 4.14 -1.66
C GLN A 82 -7.60 4.88 -1.40
N GLN A 83 -7.67 6.07 -0.80
CA GLN A 83 -6.49 6.84 -0.43
C GLN A 83 -5.59 6.10 0.57
N ALA A 84 -6.18 5.50 1.62
CA ALA A 84 -5.44 4.69 2.59
C ALA A 84 -4.77 3.49 1.91
N SER A 85 -5.46 2.82 0.99
CA SER A 85 -4.93 1.65 0.27
C SER A 85 -3.75 1.98 -0.66
N MET A 86 -3.66 3.22 -1.15
CA MET A 86 -2.52 3.68 -1.93
C MET A 86 -1.26 3.88 -1.07
N GLN A 87 -1.44 4.05 0.24
CA GLN A 87 -0.38 4.24 1.23
C GLN A 87 -0.13 2.98 2.08
N ASP A 88 -1.04 2.00 2.03
CA ASP A 88 -0.92 0.70 2.69
C ASP A 88 0.00 -0.23 1.89
N TYR A 89 1.29 0.05 2.01
CA TYR A 89 2.32 -0.68 1.27
C TYR A 89 2.48 -2.14 1.68
N PHE A 90 2.11 -2.48 2.92
CA PHE A 90 2.27 -3.80 3.50
C PHE A 90 0.96 -4.59 3.60
N GLN A 91 -0.15 -4.02 3.12
CA GLN A 91 -1.47 -4.65 3.06
C GLN A 91 -1.92 -5.17 4.43
N CYS A 92 -2.01 -4.26 5.40
CA CYS A 92 -2.37 -4.60 6.76
C CYS A 92 -3.71 -5.36 6.84
N GLU A 93 -3.84 -6.26 7.81
CA GLU A 93 -5.04 -7.11 7.94
C GLU A 93 -6.30 -6.29 8.22
N LEU A 94 -6.18 -5.17 8.95
CA LEU A 94 -7.30 -4.27 9.21
C LEU A 94 -7.88 -3.69 7.92
N GLY A 95 -7.02 -3.30 6.96
CA GLY A 95 -7.47 -2.81 5.65
C GLY A 95 -8.29 -3.85 4.88
N LYS A 96 -7.90 -5.13 4.95
CA LYS A 96 -8.66 -6.23 4.31
C LYS A 96 -10.04 -6.43 4.94
N GLU A 97 -10.13 -6.32 6.26
CA GLU A 97 -11.41 -6.44 6.97
C GLU A 97 -12.33 -5.25 6.67
N ILE A 98 -11.81 -4.02 6.69
CA ILE A 98 -12.56 -2.82 6.31
C ILE A 98 -13.09 -2.91 4.88
N ARG A 99 -12.28 -3.43 3.93
CA ARG A 99 -12.72 -3.65 2.55
C ARG A 99 -13.92 -4.59 2.48
N LYS A 100 -13.89 -5.67 3.27
CA LYS A 100 -14.98 -6.65 3.31
C LYS A 100 -16.26 -6.02 3.87
N GLN A 101 -16.16 -5.25 4.94
CA GLN A 101 -17.30 -4.53 5.53
C GLN A 101 -17.88 -3.50 4.58
N LEU A 102 -17.03 -2.75 3.87
CA LEU A 102 -17.45 -1.80 2.82
C LEU A 102 -18.25 -2.50 1.72
N LEU A 103 -17.75 -3.64 1.22
CA LEU A 103 -18.43 -4.41 0.17
C LEU A 103 -19.76 -4.98 0.65
N GLN A 104 -19.87 -5.40 1.92
CA GLN A 104 -21.12 -5.87 2.50
C GLN A 104 -22.15 -4.74 2.57
N LYS A 105 -21.80 -3.59 3.17
CA LYS A 105 -22.74 -2.46 3.28
C LYS A 105 -23.17 -1.88 1.94
N MET A 106 -22.29 -1.84 0.94
CA MET A 106 -22.66 -1.40 -0.42
C MET A 106 -23.54 -2.41 -1.15
N GLY A 107 -23.42 -3.71 -0.84
CA GLY A 107 -24.27 -4.75 -1.42
C GLY A 107 -25.64 -4.88 -0.75
N ASP A 108 -25.78 -4.41 0.50
CA ASP A 108 -27.04 -4.35 1.24
C ASP A 108 -27.90 -3.11 0.88
N ASP A 109 -27.34 -2.15 0.13
CA ASP A 109 -28.02 -0.92 -0.34
C ASP A 109 -28.71 -1.10 -1.73
N GLU A 110 -28.69 -2.30 -2.32
CA GLU A 110 -29.44 -2.69 -3.54
C GLU A 110 -30.72 -3.49 -3.23
#